data_AF-A0A6J5JNM8-F1
#
_entry.id   AF-A0A6J5JNM8-F1
#
_cell.length_a   1.000
_cell.length_b   1.000
_cell.length_c   1.000
_cell.angle_alpha   90.00
_cell.angle_beta   90.00
_cell.angle_gamma   90.00
#
_symmetry.space_group_name_H-M   'P 1'
#
loop_
_entity.id
_entity.type
_entity.pdbx_description
1 polymer ?
#
loop_
_entity_poly.entity_id
_entity_poly.type
_entity_poly.pdbx_seq_one_letter_code
_entity_poly.pdbx_strand_id
1 'polypeptide(L)' 'MTDIDVLYGEDAQALRKKAGLTQTQLGDRWRLTRQQIGRYERAGHAVPMKEADAYRGLVVAFKSNAT' A
#
# COMPACT_ATOMS: atom_id res chain seq x y z
N MET A 1 -21.57 -6.16 9.07
CA MET A 1 -20.37 -5.33 9.32
C MET A 1 -19.21 -6.10 8.73
N THR A 2 -18.61 -5.62 7.64
CA THR A 2 -17.34 -6.20 7.18
C THR A 2 -16.29 -5.82 8.21
N ASP A 3 -15.78 -6.77 8.97
CA ASP A 3 -14.53 -6.62 9.72
C ASP A 3 -13.48 -6.15 8.73
N ILE A 4 -13.19 -4.85 8.73
CA ILE A 4 -12.09 -4.31 7.95
C ILE A 4 -10.85 -4.66 8.77
N ASP A 5 -10.34 -5.85 8.49
CA ASP A 5 -9.12 -6.38 9.09
C ASP A 5 -8.03 -5.32 9.04
N VAL A 6 -7.41 -5.02 10.18
CA VAL A 6 -6.46 -3.91 10.29
C VAL A 6 -5.26 -4.23 9.41
N LEU A 7 -4.91 -3.33 8.48
CA LEU A 7 -3.71 -3.51 7.68
C LEU A 7 -2.50 -2.97 8.45
N TYR A 8 -1.52 -3.84 8.71
CA TYR A 8 -0.25 -3.44 9.30
C TYR A 8 0.80 -3.10 8.22
N GLY A 9 1.81 -2.32 8.61
CA GLY A 9 2.80 -1.78 7.69
C GLY A 9 3.59 -2.83 6.91
N GLU A 10 3.86 -4.00 7.52
CA GLU A 10 4.49 -5.15 6.87
C GLU A 10 3.65 -5.69 5.70
N ASP A 11 2.33 -5.77 5.87
CA ASP A 11 1.41 -6.24 4.83
C ASP A 11 1.26 -5.19 3.73
N ALA A 12 1.19 -3.91 4.09
CA ALA A 12 1.22 -2.81 3.13
C ALA A 12 2.51 -2.84 2.29
N GLN A 13 3.66 -3.08 2.91
CA GLN A 13 4.93 -3.25 2.21
C GLN A 13 4.89 -4.44 1.25
N ALA A 14 4.33 -5.57 1.68
CA ALA A 14 4.20 -6.77 0.85
C ALA A 14 3.30 -6.51 -0.37
N LEU A 15 2.17 -5.82 -0.19
CA LEU A 15 1.26 -5.43 -1.27
C LEU A 15 1.95 -4.53 -2.31
N ARG A 16 2.71 -3.53 -1.86
CA ARG A 16 3.50 -2.68 -2.77
C ARG A 16 4.51 -3.50 -3.57
N LYS A 17 5.29 -4.35 -2.88
CA LYS A 17 6.32 -5.19 -3.53
C LYS A 17 5.69 -6.13 -4.55
N LYS A 18 4.53 -6.72 -4.24
CA LYS A 18 3.76 -7.57 -5.15
C LYS A 18 3.28 -6.82 -6.40
N ALA A 19 3.02 -5.52 -6.29
CA ALA A 19 2.71 -4.65 -7.42
C ALA A 19 3.95 -4.17 -8.19
N GLY A 20 5.17 -4.60 -7.80
CA GLY A 20 6.42 -4.24 -8.49
C GLY A 20 6.89 -2.81 -8.28
N LEU A 21 6.35 -2.09 -7.29
CA LEU A 21 6.65 -0.68 -7.06
C LEU A 21 7.72 -0.49 -5.99
N THR A 22 8.60 0.49 -6.16
CA THR A 22 9.42 1.04 -5.07
C THR A 22 8.60 2.03 -4.21
N GLN A 23 9.08 2.39 -3.02
CA GLN A 23 8.41 3.38 -2.18
C GLN A 23 8.33 4.75 -2.85
N THR A 24 9.35 5.15 -3.60
CA THR A 24 9.36 6.41 -4.36
C THR A 24 8.30 6.38 -5.45
N GLN A 25 8.25 5.33 -6.27
CA GLN A 25 7.22 5.20 -7.32
C GLN A 25 5.80 5.16 -6.76
N LEU A 26 5.59 4.50 -5.62
CA LEU A 26 4.30 4.51 -4.94
C LEU A 26 3.95 5.92 -4.43
N GLY A 27 4.92 6.61 -3.84
CA GLY A 27 4.80 8.00 -3.42
C GLY A 27 4.39 8.91 -4.58
N ASP A 28 5.10 8.83 -5.70
CA ASP A 28 4.79 9.61 -6.91
C ASP A 28 3.36 9.34 -7.39
N ARG A 29 2.93 8.07 -7.42
CA ARG A 29 1.58 7.67 -7.82
C ARG A 29 0.49 8.22 -6.90
N TRP A 30 0.77 8.31 -5.60
CA TRP A 30 -0.19 8.76 -4.58
C TRP A 30 -0.03 10.23 -4.19
N ARG A 31 0.90 10.95 -4.84
CA ARG A 31 1.29 12.34 -4.50
C ARG A 31 1.71 12.45 -3.03
N LEU A 32 2.49 11.48 -2.57
CA LEU A 32 3.08 11.39 -1.23
C LEU A 32 4.59 11.32 -1.35
N THR A 33 5.28 11.75 -0.30
CA THR A 33 6.72 11.58 -0.22
C THR A 33 7.09 10.12 0.07
N ARG A 34 8.28 9.70 -0.38
CA ARG A 34 8.86 8.39 -0.01
C ARG A 34 8.90 8.18 1.52
N GLN A 35 9.13 9.24 2.31
CA GLN A 35 9.13 9.16 3.77
C GLN A 35 7.74 8.85 4.35
N GLN A 36 6.67 9.44 3.80
CA GLN A 36 5.31 9.12 4.21
C GLN A 36 4.97 7.66 3.90
N ILE A 37 5.36 7.16 2.72
CA ILE A 37 5.21 5.73 2.39
C ILE A 37 5.97 4.86 3.40
N GLY A 38 7.22 5.21 3.72
CA GLY A 38 8.01 4.48 4.72
C GLY A 38 7.39 4.49 6.13
N ARG A 39 6.69 5.57 6.51
CA ARG A 39 5.94 5.64 7.78
C ARG A 39 4.75 4.70 7.79
N TYR A 40 4.02 4.57 6.69
CA TYR A 40 2.90 3.64 6.58
C TYR A 40 3.39 2.18 6.54
N GLU A 41 4.52 1.91 5.89
CA GLU A 41 5.10 0.56 5.79
C GLU A 41 5.92 0.14 7.03
N ARG A 42 5.79 0.85 8.15
CA ARG A 42 6.53 0.54 9.38
C ARG A 42 5.91 -0.68 10.07
N ALA A 43 6.71 -1.72 10.27
CA ALA A 43 6.24 -2.96 10.89
C ALA A 43 5.60 -2.75 12.27
N GLY A 44 4.49 -3.44 12.53
CA GLY A 44 3.73 -3.32 13.77
C GLY A 44 2.92 -2.03 13.93
N HIS A 45 2.95 -1.12 12.95
CA HIS A 45 2.09 0.05 12.94
C HIS A 45 0.90 -0.17 12.00
N ALA A 46 -0.30 0.15 12.51
CA ALA A 46 -1.50 0.16 11.70
C ALA A 46 -1.44 1.27 10.64
N VAL A 47 -1.80 0.93 9.41
CA VAL A 47 -1.95 1.87 8.31
C VAL A 47 -3.29 2.58 8.46
N PRO A 48 -3.37 3.91 8.27
CA PRO A 48 -4.66 4.58 8.33
C PRO A 48 -5.60 4.04 7.24
N MET A 49 -6.89 3.98 7.56
CA MET A 49 -7.89 3.24 6.78
C MET A 49 -7.88 3.60 5.28
N LYS A 50 -7.79 4.89 4.95
CA LYS A 50 -7.76 5.37 3.56
C LYS A 50 -6.57 4.80 2.78
N GLU A 51 -5.38 4.84 3.37
CA GLU A 51 -4.17 4.31 2.77
C GLU A 51 -4.21 2.78 2.71
N ALA A 52 -4.78 2.12 3.73
CA ALA A 52 -4.97 0.67 3.74
C ALA A 52 -5.83 0.21 2.55
N ASP A 53 -6.92 0.89 2.26
CA ASP A 53 -7.76 0.61 1.09
C ASP A 53 -7.00 0.84 -0.22
N ALA A 54 -6.18 1.89 -0.30
CA ALA A 54 -5.32 2.13 -1.46
C ALA A 54 -4.29 1.00 -1.67
N TYR A 55 -3.67 0.49 -0.60
CA TYR A 55 -2.75 -0.66 -0.67
C TYR A 55 -3.47 -1.93 -1.17
N ARG A 56 -4.65 -2.22 -0.65
CA ARG A 56 -5.47 -3.38 -1.09
C ARG A 56 -5.80 -3.31 -2.57
N GLY A 57 -6.03 -2.10 -3.10
CA GLY A 57 -6.31 -1.86 -4.52
C GLY A 57 -5.12 -2.07 -5.48
N LEU A 58 -3.87 -2.07 -5.00
CA LEU A 58 -2.68 -2.17 -5.86
C LEU A 58 -2.65 -3.46 -6.69
N VAL A 59 -3.05 -4.58 -6.10
CA VAL A 59 -2.97 -5.91 -6.73
C VAL A 59 -4.08 -6.11 -7.77
N VAL A 60 -5.23 -5.45 -7.59
CA VAL A 60 -6.33 -5.48 -8.56
C VAL A 60 -5.92 -4.71 -9.82
N ALA A 61 -5.34 -3.52 -9.66
CA ALA A 61 -4.93 -2.68 -10.79
C ALA A 61 -3.76 -3.28 -11.59
N PHE A 62 -2.83 -3.99 -10.94
CA PHE A 62 -1.70 -4.62 -11.64
C PHE A 62 -2.16 -5.73 -12.60
N LYS A 63 -3.16 -6.54 -12.20
CA LYS A 63 -3.68 -7.62 -13.05
C LYS A 63 -4.42 -7.11 -14.29
N SER A 64 -5.07 -5.94 -14.20
CA SER A 64 -5.81 -5.37 -15.33
C SER A 64 -4.92 -4.74 -16.41
N ASN A 65 -3.67 -4.41 -16.09
CA ASN A 65 -2.77 -3.67 -16.99
C ASN A 65 -1.75 -4.58 -17.73
N ALA A 66 -1.91 -5.91 -17.62
CA ALA A 66 -1.04 -6.92 -18.23
C ALA A 66 -1.69 -7.61 -19.46
N THR A 67 -2.60 -6.92 -20.16
CA THR A 67 -3.22 -7.37 -21.42
C THR A 67 -2.63 -6.60 -22.59
#